data_AF-A0A353NJU4-F1
#
_entry.id   AF-A0A353NJU4-F1
#
_cell.length_a   1.000
_cell.length_b   1.000
_cell.length_c   1.000
_cell.angle_alpha   90.00
_cell.angle_beta   90.00
_cell.angle_gamma   90.00
#
_symmetry.space_group_name_H-M   'P 1'
#
loop_
_entity.id
_entity.type
_entity.pdbx_description
1 polymer ?
#
loop_
_entity_poly.entity_id
_entity_poly.type
_entity_poly.pdbx_seq_one_letter_code
_entity_poly.pdbx_strand_id
1 'polypeptide(L)' 'MSKMIAASLPHPIIGQFTARSGSCCYGMFNRHGGVSDGPYASLNIGASLGDLPEAVAENRRLVK' A
#
# COMPACT_ATOMS: atom_id res chain seq x y z
N MET A 1 24.24 -10.91 15.21
CA MET A 1 24.27 -9.56 14.60
C MET A 1 23.07 -9.47 13.67
N SER A 2 22.01 -8.76 14.09
CA SER A 2 20.73 -8.70 13.37
C SER A 2 20.84 -7.73 12.20
N LYS A 3 20.48 -8.16 10.99
CA LYS A 3 20.52 -7.35 9.77
C LYS A 3 19.23 -6.53 9.74
N MET A 4 19.30 -5.22 9.97
CA MET A 4 18.17 -4.32 9.75
C MET A 4 17.82 -4.33 8.26
N ILE A 5 16.64 -4.85 7.93
CA ILE A 5 16.08 -4.81 6.58
C ILE A 5 15.40 -3.44 6.45
N ALA A 6 16.00 -2.53 5.68
CA ALA A 6 15.36 -1.26 5.38
C ALA A 6 14.01 -1.53 4.70
N ALA A 7 12.95 -0.86 5.18
CA ALA A 7 11.63 -0.96 4.57
C ALA A 7 11.71 -0.53 3.10
N SER A 8 11.57 -1.48 2.18
CA SER A 8 11.50 -1.22 0.75
C SER A 8 10.32 -0.28 0.50
N LEU A 9 10.58 0.86 -0.13
CA LEU A 9 9.52 1.74 -0.62
C LEU A 9 8.57 0.92 -1.51
N PRO A 10 7.25 1.12 -1.42
CA PRO A 10 6.31 0.47 -2.31
C PRO A 10 6.63 0.90 -3.75
N HIS A 11 6.86 -0.08 -4.62
CA HIS A 11 7.00 0.12 -6.06
C HIS A 11 5.66 -0.24 -6.72
N PRO A 12 4.71 0.70 -6.82
CA PRO A 12 3.48 0.44 -7.52
C PRO A 12 3.78 0.18 -9.01
N ILE A 13 3.07 -0.78 -9.60
CA ILE A 13 3.07 -0.94 -11.05
C ILE A 13 2.15 0.15 -11.59
N ILE A 14 2.74 1.13 -12.28
CA ILE A 14 2.01 2.23 -12.91
C ILE A 14 1.88 1.90 -14.40
N GLY A 15 0.65 1.72 -14.87
CA GLY A 15 0.35 1.66 -16.31
C GLY A 15 -0.29 2.96 -16.77
N GLN A 16 -0.29 3.21 -18.09
CA GLN A 16 -1.04 4.29 -18.71
C GLN A 16 -1.97 3.69 -19.77
N PHE A 17 -3.27 3.92 -19.66
CA PHE A 17 -4.25 3.52 -20.68
C PHE A 17 -4.98 4.75 -21.22
N THR A 18 -5.35 4.71 -22.50
CA THR A 18 -6.17 5.76 -23.11
C THR A 18 -7.59 5.63 -22.57
N ALA A 19 -8.02 6.59 -21.74
CA ALA A 19 -9.39 6.63 -21.23
C ALA A 19 -10.38 6.93 -22.39
N ARG A 20 -11.57 6.32 -22.33
CA ARG A 20 -12.65 6.49 -23.34
C ARG A 20 -13.12 7.96 -23.46
N SER A 21 -12.90 8.77 -22.42
CA SER A 21 -12.91 10.24 -22.43
C SER A 21 -12.28 10.78 -21.12
N GLY A 22 -11.66 11.96 -21.16
CA GLY A 22 -11.08 12.63 -19.99
C GLY A 22 -9.73 12.07 -19.51
N SER A 23 -9.18 12.66 -18.44
CA SER A 23 -7.94 12.20 -17.77
C SER A 23 -8.28 11.36 -16.54
N CYS A 24 -7.74 10.15 -16.45
CA CYS A 24 -7.87 9.26 -15.29
C CYS A 24 -6.49 8.96 -14.71
N CYS A 25 -6.29 9.22 -13.42
CA CYS A 25 -5.11 8.75 -12.67
C CYS A 25 -5.51 7.47 -11.93
N TYR A 26 -4.74 6.41 -12.11
CA TYR A 26 -4.93 5.15 -11.41
C TYR A 26 -3.57 4.58 -11.03
N GLY A 27 -3.54 3.72 -10.01
CA GLY A 27 -2.35 3.00 -9.59
C GLY A 27 -2.73 1.65 -9.00
N MET A 28 -1.82 0.68 -9.12
CA MET A 28 -1.91 -0.60 -8.43
C MET A 28 -0.72 -0.74 -7.49
N PHE A 29 -0.99 -1.02 -6.22
CA PHE A 29 0.02 -1.28 -5.19
C PHE A 29 0.03 -2.76 -4.82
N ASN A 30 1.13 -3.22 -4.24
CA ASN A 30 1.30 -4.59 -3.74
C ASN A 30 1.19 -4.61 -2.20
N ARG A 31 1.50 -5.74 -1.56
CA ARG A 31 1.38 -5.90 -0.09
C ARG A 31 2.59 -5.35 0.70
N HIS A 32 3.62 -4.82 0.03
CA HIS A 32 4.90 -4.42 0.63
C HIS A 32 4.95 -2.91 0.95
N GLY A 33 5.77 -2.54 1.94
CA GLY A 33 6.10 -1.14 2.23
C GLY A 33 5.09 -0.41 3.13
N GLY A 34 4.22 -1.15 3.82
CA GLY A 34 3.33 -0.56 4.83
C GLY A 34 3.77 -0.87 6.27
N VAL A 35 2.92 -0.51 7.22
CA VAL A 35 3.19 -0.55 8.67
C VAL A 35 2.33 -1.55 9.46
N SER A 36 1.44 -2.29 8.79
CA SER A 36 0.66 -3.35 9.45
C SER A 36 1.55 -4.55 9.80
N ASP A 37 1.17 -5.28 10.84
CA ASP A 37 1.91 -6.45 11.35
C ASP A 37 1.07 -7.74 11.27
N GLY A 38 1.72 -8.88 11.57
CA GLY A 38 1.08 -10.20 11.65
C GLY A 38 0.40 -10.61 10.34
N PRO A 39 -0.86 -11.10 10.37
CA PRO A 39 -1.56 -11.54 9.16
C PRO A 39 -1.88 -10.41 8.18
N TYR A 40 -1.80 -9.15 8.64
CA TYR A 40 -2.05 -7.96 7.82
C TYR A 40 -0.76 -7.36 7.26
N ALA A 41 0.41 -7.89 7.64
CA ALA A 41 1.68 -7.39 7.15
C ALA A 41 1.69 -7.32 5.60
N SER A 42 2.15 -6.25 4.97
CA SER A 42 2.65 -4.97 5.54
C SER A 42 1.78 -3.76 5.16
N LEU A 43 1.18 -3.73 3.96
CA LEU A 43 0.39 -2.60 3.45
C LEU A 43 -1.10 -2.97 3.33
N ASN A 44 -1.77 -3.17 4.46
CA ASN A 44 -3.22 -3.41 4.49
C ASN A 44 -3.99 -2.07 4.52
N ILE A 45 -4.93 -1.91 3.57
CA ILE A 45 -5.83 -0.75 3.52
C ILE A 45 -7.29 -1.10 3.89
N GLY A 46 -7.58 -2.37 4.18
CA GLY A 46 -8.91 -2.86 4.53
C GLY A 46 -9.26 -2.55 5.98
N ALA A 47 -10.24 -1.67 6.20
CA ALA A 47 -10.62 -1.18 7.53
C ALA A 47 -11.52 -2.13 8.34
N SER A 48 -12.10 -3.16 7.71
CA SER A 48 -13.09 -4.05 8.33
C SER A 48 -12.58 -5.47 8.53
N LEU A 49 -11.27 -5.68 8.46
CA LEU A 49 -10.65 -7.01 8.49
C LEU A 49 -10.05 -7.36 9.86
N GLY A 50 -10.09 -6.45 10.84
CA GLY A 50 -9.55 -6.68 12.20
C GLY A 50 -8.11 -6.23 12.41
N ASP A 51 -7.56 -5.43 11.49
CA ASP A 51 -6.27 -4.77 11.66
C ASP A 51 -6.38 -3.52 12.55
N LEU A 52 -5.24 -3.02 13.03
CA LEU A 52 -5.16 -1.79 13.80
C LEU A 52 -5.63 -0.59 12.94
N PRO A 53 -6.64 0.19 13.40
CA PRO A 53 -7.16 1.32 12.63
C PRO A 53 -6.10 2.34 12.25
N GLU A 54 -5.13 2.59 13.12
CA GLU A 54 -3.99 3.49 12.90
C GLU A 54 -3.02 2.98 11.82
N ALA A 55 -2.76 1.67 11.78
CA ALA A 55 -1.92 1.07 10.75
C ALA A 55 -2.60 1.15 9.37
N VAL A 56 -3.91 0.87 9.32
CA VAL A 56 -4.72 1.02 8.11
C VAL A 56 -4.77 2.48 7.64
N ALA A 57 -4.88 3.43 8.56
CA ALA A 57 -4.89 4.86 8.25
C ALA A 57 -3.56 5.31 7.62
N GLU A 58 -2.42 4.90 8.20
CA GLU A 58 -1.11 5.23 7.65
C GLU A 58 -0.87 4.56 6.29
N ASN A 59 -1.22 3.27 6.15
CA ASN A 59 -1.11 2.58 4.86
C ASN A 59 -1.94 3.25 3.76
N ARG A 60 -3.12 3.78 4.09
CA ARG A 60 -3.95 4.56 3.14
C ARG A 60 -3.29 5.86 2.72
N ARG A 61 -2.46 6.47 3.58
CA ARG A 61 -1.70 7.69 3.25
C ARG A 61 -0.55 7.42 2.28
N LEU A 62 -0.04 6.19 2.24
CA LEU A 62 1.07 5.79 1.35
C LEU A 62 0.64 5.51 -0.10
N VAL A 63 -0.66 5.29 -0.36
CA VAL A 63 -1.18 4.88 -1.68
C VAL A 63 -2.22 5.85 -2.27
N LYS A 64 -2.52 6.93 -1.56
CA LYS A 64 -3.39 8.03 -2.01
C LYS A 64 -2.53 9.25 -2.30
#